data_AF-A0A0F9WH97-F1
#
_entry.id   AF-A0A0F9WH97-F1
#
_cell.length_a   1.000
_cell.length_b   1.000
_cell.length_c   1.000
_cell.angle_alpha   90.00
_cell.angle_beta   90.00
_cell.angle_gamma   90.00
#
_symmetry.space_group_name_H-M   'P 1'
#
loop_
_entity.id
_entity.type
_entity.pdbx_description
1 polymer ?
#
loop_
_entity_poly.entity_id
_entity_poly.type
_entity_poly.pdbx_seq_one_letter_code
_entity_poly.pdbx_strand_id
1 'polypeptide(L)' 'METLEYHEIILKKVSFDEELLKIELKKAVRNTTCSKQPALLEWCGKELGAKYKQLASSFMKDKNCAFDCSDS' A
#
# COMPACT_ATOMS: atom_id res chain seq x y z
N MET A 1 -13.83 -8.63 -4.72
CA MET A 1 -13.30 -7.40 -4.09
C MET A 1 -11.98 -7.13 -4.76
N GLU A 2 -11.78 -5.96 -5.35
CA GLU A 2 -10.48 -5.63 -5.90
C GLU A 2 -9.44 -5.64 -4.78
N THR A 3 -8.24 -6.17 -5.05
CA THR A 3 -7.16 -6.27 -4.06
C THR A 3 -6.83 -4.93 -3.40
N LEU A 4 -7.00 -3.81 -4.11
CA LEU A 4 -6.75 -2.46 -3.58
C LEU A 4 -7.78 -2.05 -2.52
N GLU A 5 -9.08 -2.12 -2.82
CA GLU A 5 -10.15 -1.75 -1.88
C GLU A 5 -10.08 -2.58 -0.57
N TYR A 6 -9.74 -3.87 -0.69
CA TYR A 6 -9.54 -4.72 0.47
C TYR A 6 -8.42 -4.18 1.37
N HIS A 7 -7.29 -3.79 0.79
CA HIS A 7 -6.18 -3.21 1.54
C HIS A 7 -6.56 -1.88 2.19
N GLU A 8 -7.25 -0.99 1.48
CA GLU A 8 -7.71 0.29 2.02
C GLU A 8 -8.61 0.12 3.25
N ILE A 9 -9.57 -0.81 3.20
CA ILE A 9 -10.47 -1.12 4.33
C ILE A 9 -9.68 -1.61 5.55
N ILE A 10 -8.75 -2.56 5.34
CA ILE A 10 -7.92 -3.09 6.44
C ILE A 10 -7.07 -1.98 7.05
N LEU A 11 -6.37 -1.19 6.22
CA LEU A 11 -5.51 -0.10 6.67
C LEU A 11 -6.28 0.95 7.46
N LYS A 12 -7.49 1.30 7.01
CA LYS A 12 -8.35 2.23 7.75
C LYS A 12 -8.80 1.63 9.08
N LYS A 13 -9.14 0.34 9.10
CA LYS A 13 -9.60 -0.34 10.32
C LYS A 13 -8.51 -0.41 11.38
N VAL A 14 -7.25 -0.62 10.99
CA VAL A 14 -6.12 -0.73 11.93
C VAL A 14 -5.41 0.59 12.19
N SER A 15 -5.89 1.71 11.63
CA SER A 15 -5.16 2.99 11.69
C SER A 15 -5.06 3.61 13.10
N PHE A 16 -5.76 3.05 14.08
CA PHE A 16 -5.66 3.44 15.48
C PHE A 16 -4.41 2.86 16.18
N ASP A 17 -3.79 1.82 15.61
CA ASP A 17 -2.59 1.17 16.13
C ASP A 17 -1.45 1.38 15.13
N GLU A 18 -0.46 2.19 15.51
CA GLU A 18 0.64 2.55 14.63
C GLU A 18 1.49 1.34 14.20
N GLU A 19 1.74 0.40 15.11
CA GLU A 19 2.59 -0.76 14.81
C GLU A 19 1.85 -1.75 13.92
N LEU A 20 0.57 -2.02 14.20
CA LEU A 20 -0.26 -2.86 13.35
C LEU A 20 -0.45 -2.24 11.96
N LEU A 21 -0.67 -0.93 11.89
CA LEU A 21 -0.80 -0.22 10.62
C LEU A 21 0.47 -0.35 9.77
N LYS A 22 1.67 -0.23 10.35
CA LYS A 22 2.93 -0.44 9.62
C LYS A 22 3.03 -1.85 9.04
N ILE A 23 2.66 -2.86 9.83
CA ILE A 23 2.70 -4.26 9.41
C ILE A 23 1.73 -4.52 8.25
N GLU A 24 0.48 -4.08 8.37
CA GLU A 24 -0.53 -4.25 7.33
C GLU A 24 -0.21 -3.42 6.07
N LEU A 25 0.36 -2.22 6.22
CA LEU A 25 0.81 -1.40 5.09
C LEU A 25 1.90 -2.11 4.29
N LYS A 26 2.86 -2.74 4.96
CA LYS A 26 3.90 -3.52 4.29
C LYS A 26 3.30 -4.70 3.52
N LYS A 27 2.28 -5.37 4.07
CA LYS A 27 1.56 -6.46 3.38
C LYS A 27 0.78 -5.94 2.17
N ALA A 28 0.06 -4.83 2.33
CA ALA A 28 -0.68 -4.18 1.24
C ALA A 28 0.25 -3.85 0.07
N VAL A 29 1.40 -3.21 0.33
CA VAL A 29 2.37 -2.87 -0.73
C VAL A 29 2.93 -4.12 -1.43
N ARG A 30 3.23 -5.18 -0.68
CA ARG A 30 3.73 -6.45 -1.24
C ARG A 30 2.70 -7.10 -2.17
N ASN A 31 1.43 -7.12 -1.76
CA ASN A 31 0.34 -7.81 -2.46
C ASN A 31 -0.33 -6.94 -3.54
N THR A 32 -0.08 -5.63 -3.54
CA THR A 32 -0.58 -4.72 -4.58
C THR A 32 0.30 -4.81 -5.83
N THR A 33 -0.32 -4.99 -6.99
CA THR A 33 0.36 -4.97 -8.30
C THR A 33 0.98 -3.60 -8.56
N CYS A 34 2.05 -3.54 -9.34
CA CYS A 34 2.76 -2.30 -9.61
C CYS A 34 1.89 -1.24 -10.31
N SER A 35 0.92 -1.67 -11.12
CA SER A 35 -0.10 -0.79 -11.72
C SER A 35 -1.01 -0.11 -10.70
N LYS A 36 -1.24 -0.74 -9.54
CA LYS A 36 -2.12 -0.22 -8.47
C LYS A 36 -1.36 0.48 -7.33
N GLN A 37 -0.02 0.41 -7.31
CA GLN A 37 0.81 1.09 -6.31
C GLN A 37 0.63 2.61 -6.26
N PRO A 38 0.52 3.35 -7.39
CA PRO A 38 0.28 4.79 -7.35
C PRO A 38 -1.02 5.16 -6.63
N ALA A 39 -2.10 4.39 -6.86
CA ALA A 39 -3.38 4.59 -6.21
C ALA A 39 -3.29 4.33 -4.69
N LEU A 40 -2.65 3.23 -4.28
CA LEU A 40 -2.41 2.95 -2.85
C LEU A 40 -1.58 4.06 -2.17
N LEU A 41 -0.57 4.58 -2.86
CA LEU A 41 0.30 5.63 -2.34
C LEU A 41 -0.47 6.95 -2.13
N GLU A 42 -1.32 7.31 -3.09
CA GLU A 42 -2.18 8.48 -2.99
C GLU A 42 -3.17 8.34 -1.84
N TRP A 43 -3.83 7.18 -1.75
CA TRP A 43 -4.78 6.88 -0.68
C TRP A 43 -4.12 6.98 0.71
N CYS A 44 -2.92 6.41 0.88
CA CYS A 44 -2.17 6.52 2.14
C CYS A 44 -1.93 7.98 2.52
N GLY A 45 -1.60 8.84 1.56
CA GLY A 45 -1.40 10.27 1.82
C GLY A 45 -2.67 10.99 2.24
N LYS A 46 -3.80 10.67 1.60
CA LYS A 46 -5.10 11.27 1.87
C LYS A 46 -5.68 10.82 3.21
N GLU A 47 -5.64 9.52 3.50
CA GLU A 47 -6.39 8.91 4.60
C GLU A 47 -5.57 8.67 5.87
N LEU A 48 -4.24 8.49 5.74
CA LEU A 48 -3.33 8.22 6.86
C LEU A 48 -2.33 9.36 7.08
N GLY A 49 -2.14 10.23 6.09
CA GLY A 49 -1.26 11.40 6.16
C GLY A 49 0.13 11.19 5.56
N ALA A 50 0.90 12.28 5.52
CA ALA A 50 2.19 12.34 4.82
C ALA A 50 3.23 11.32 5.32
N LYS A 51 3.24 11.04 6.64
CA LYS A 51 4.12 10.03 7.26
C LYS A 51 3.95 8.65 6.60
N TYR A 52 2.71 8.20 6.44
CA TYR A 52 2.41 6.88 5.88
C TYR A 52 2.53 6.84 4.36
N LYS A 53 2.31 7.97 3.67
CA LYS A 53 2.67 8.09 2.25
C LYS A 53 4.16 7.87 2.02
N GLN A 54 5.02 8.51 2.81
CA GLN A 54 6.47 8.32 2.71
C GLN A 54 6.87 6.88 3.03
N LEU A 55 6.29 6.29 4.08
CA LEU A 55 6.55 4.90 4.45
C LEU A 55 6.14 3.91 3.36
N ALA A 56 4.96 4.08 2.77
CA ALA A 56 4.48 3.27 1.65
C ALA A 56 5.42 3.39 0.44
N SER A 57 5.88 4.60 0.11
CA SER A 57 6.85 4.82 -0.96
C SER A 57 8.15 4.07 -0.72
N SER A 58 8.67 4.05 0.51
CA SER A 58 9.86 3.27 0.86
C SER A 58 9.65 1.77 0.63
N PHE A 59 8.50 1.22 1.08
CA PHE A 59 8.20 -0.20 0.84
C PHE A 59 8.03 -0.55 -0.64
N MET A 60 7.54 0.38 -1.46
CA MET A 60 7.39 0.17 -2.91
C MET A 60 8.75 0.16 -3.62
N LYS A 61 9.70 1.00 -3.19
CA LYS A 61 11.08 0.98 -3.71
C LYS A 61 11.79 -0.34 -3.44
N ASP A 62 11.50 -0.97 -2.30
CA ASP A 62 12.03 -2.28 -1.94
C ASP A 62 11.40 -3.42 -2.76
N LYS A 63 10.24 -3.17 -3.41
CA LYS A 63 9.58 -4.14 -4.28
C LYS A 63 10.12 -3.99 -5.71
N ASN A 64 10.82 -5.01 -6.19
CA ASN A 64 11.23 -5.08 -7.59
C ASN A 64 10.00 -5.34 -8.49
N CYS A 65 9.49 -4.27 -9.10
CA CYS A 65 8.32 -4.27 -9.97
C CYS A 65 8.61 -4.68 -11.42
N ALA A 66 9.86 -5.02 -11.77
CA ALA A 66 10.29 -5.23 -13.15
C ALA A 66 9.63 -6.42 -13.88
N PHE A 67 8.93 -7.31 -13.16
CA PHE A 67 8.30 -8.51 -13.73
C PHE A 67 6.76 -8.46 -13.82
N ASP A 68 6.11 -7.46 -13.22
CA ASP A 68 4.63 -7.38 -13.15
C ASP A 68 3.99 -6.60 -14.33
N CYS A 69 4.77 -6.22 -15.36
CA CYS A 69 4.27 -5.55 -16.56
C CYS A 69 3.92 -6.50 -17.71
N SER A 70 3.99 -7.81 -17.51
CA SER A 70 3.73 -8.82 -18.54
C SER A 70 2.40 -9.53 -18.29
N ASP A 71 1.28 -8.80 -18.34
CA ASP A 71 0.00 -9.43 -18.61
C ASP A 71 -0.31 -9.26 -20.10
N SER A 72 -0.27 -10.40 -20.80
CA SER A 72 -0.61 -10.58 -22.23
C SER A 72 -2.12 -10.54 -22.47
#